data_AF-A0A1A0R5N9-F1
#
_entry.id   AF-A0A1A0R5N9-F1
#
_cell.length_a   1.000
_cell.length_b   1.000
_cell.length_c   1.000
_cell.angle_alpha   90.00
_cell.angle_beta   90.00
_cell.angle_gamma   90.00
#
_symmetry.space_group_name_H-M   'P 1'
#
loop_
_entity.id
_entity.type
_entity.pdbx_description
1 polymer ?
#
loop_
_entity_poly.entity_id
_entity_poly.type
_entity_poly.pdbx_seq_one_letter_code
_entity_poly.pdbx_strand_id
1 'polypeptide(L)'
;MQDLRIAIQPVIDSVRETVLPVLESFSDWLPSLVPAYDMFGEITAFLREWVPNWPSDLDTEKAWDITGTGIPLAFVPCPSIVHALVAADTGRDRLDILMDSKDRILKDCRDALDPDDGSPVAESLAMLPPLLLEAIDVLEAGHVAACCTLATSVIDSALRRTSKKTFNYNVVRTGSVKIKLQEAVAKNEFRVALAERPLHSLLEEWRPDIPKPMPSMPSRHVVAHWADPSHMTEVNAIITTMAATSLILGLAEREAVSALIDGEMR
;
A
#
# COMPACT_ATOMS: atom_id res chain seq x y z
N MET A 1 -30.52 -16.44 5.82
CA MET A 1 -29.84 -15.87 7.00
C MET A 1 -29.16 -16.92 7.88
N GLN A 2 -29.71 -18.14 7.99
CA GLN A 2 -29.09 -19.23 8.75
C GLN A 2 -27.84 -19.82 8.05
N ASP A 3 -27.86 -19.88 6.71
CA ASP A 3 -26.75 -20.43 5.91
C ASP A 3 -25.53 -19.51 5.83
N LEU A 4 -25.73 -18.18 5.91
CA LEU A 4 -24.62 -17.22 5.97
C LEU A 4 -23.88 -17.33 7.30
N ARG A 5 -24.60 -17.45 8.42
CA ARG A 5 -24.00 -17.69 9.76
C ARG A 5 -23.11 -18.93 9.78
N ILE A 6 -23.51 -20.02 9.12
CA ILE A 6 -22.73 -21.26 9.08
C ILE A 6 -21.44 -21.09 8.25
N ALA A 7 -21.45 -20.24 7.22
CA ALA A 7 -20.30 -20.03 6.35
C ALA A 7 -19.21 -19.13 6.95
N ILE A 8 -19.58 -18.16 7.79
CA ILE A 8 -18.62 -17.23 8.44
C ILE A 8 -18.25 -17.65 9.86
N GLN A 9 -18.98 -18.57 10.49
CA GLN A 9 -18.64 -19.10 11.82
C GLN A 9 -17.19 -19.61 11.91
N PRO A 10 -16.63 -20.33 10.92
CA PRO A 10 -15.24 -20.77 10.97
C PRO A 10 -14.23 -19.62 10.93
N VAL A 11 -14.57 -18.51 10.25
CA VAL A 11 -13.73 -17.31 10.18
C VAL A 11 -13.81 -16.52 11.48
N ILE A 12 -15.01 -16.39 12.06
CA ILE A 12 -15.24 -15.78 13.37
C ILE A 12 -14.55 -16.59 14.47
N ASP A 13 -14.64 -17.92 14.42
CA ASP A 13 -13.97 -18.82 15.36
C ASP A 13 -12.45 -18.77 15.15
N SER A 14 -11.96 -18.70 13.92
CA SER A 14 -10.52 -18.50 13.64
C SER A 14 -10.00 -17.16 14.17
N VAL A 15 -10.73 -16.06 13.97
CA VAL A 15 -10.39 -14.75 14.53
C VAL A 15 -10.48 -14.78 16.07
N ARG A 16 -11.48 -15.44 16.63
CA ARG A 16 -11.66 -15.58 18.08
C ARG A 16 -10.62 -16.49 18.73
N GLU A 17 -10.13 -17.52 18.05
CA GLU A 17 -9.10 -18.42 18.57
C GLU A 17 -7.69 -17.89 18.33
N THR A 18 -7.49 -17.04 17.31
CA THR A 18 -6.15 -16.54 16.95
C THR A 18 -5.89 -15.13 17.49
N VAL A 19 -6.89 -14.25 17.49
CA VAL A 19 -6.72 -12.82 17.81
C VAL A 19 -7.15 -12.51 19.25
N LEU A 20 -8.19 -13.18 19.74
CA LEU A 20 -8.74 -12.90 21.09
C LEU A 20 -7.80 -13.33 22.23
N PRO A 21 -7.12 -14.50 22.19
CA PRO A 21 -6.15 -14.86 23.21
C PRO A 21 -4.91 -13.96 23.19
N VAL A 22 -4.56 -13.42 22.02
CA VAL A 22 -3.50 -12.41 21.90
C VAL A 22 -3.94 -11.11 22.58
N LEU A 23 -5.13 -10.60 22.27
CA LEU A 23 -5.69 -9.39 22.90
C LEU A 23 -5.94 -9.53 24.41
N GLU A 24 -6.42 -10.68 24.88
CA GLU A 24 -6.61 -10.99 26.31
C GLU A 24 -5.27 -11.18 27.03
N SER A 25 -4.28 -11.81 26.37
CA SER A 25 -2.88 -11.84 26.82
C SER A 25 -2.28 -10.43 26.92
N PHE A 26 -2.69 -9.48 26.08
CA PHE A 26 -2.25 -8.09 26.13
C PHE A 26 -2.91 -7.27 27.26
N SER A 27 -4.16 -7.56 27.64
CA SER A 27 -4.86 -6.82 28.72
C SER A 27 -4.40 -7.24 30.11
N ASP A 28 -4.01 -8.50 30.30
CA ASP A 28 -3.61 -9.05 31.60
C ASP A 28 -2.15 -8.74 31.97
N TRP A 29 -1.35 -8.23 31.02
CA TRP A 29 0.08 -7.97 31.17
C TRP A 29 0.45 -6.50 31.45
N LEU A 30 -0.55 -5.68 31.79
CA LEU A 30 -0.40 -4.24 32.01
C LEU A 30 -0.07 -3.79 33.46
N PRO A 31 0.50 -4.64 34.33
CA PRO A 31 1.35 -4.12 35.38
C PRO A 31 2.69 -4.85 35.49
N SER A 32 3.73 -4.12 35.04
CA SER A 32 5.15 -4.23 35.42
C SER A 32 6.00 -5.40 34.86
N LEU A 33 7.04 -4.99 34.11
CA LEU A 33 8.33 -5.67 33.93
C LEU A 33 8.41 -6.85 32.94
N VAL A 34 8.15 -6.60 31.67
CA VAL A 34 8.87 -7.29 30.59
C VAL A 34 9.81 -6.29 29.92
N PRO A 35 11.09 -6.63 29.70
CA PRO A 35 12.00 -5.75 28.98
C PRO A 35 11.37 -5.47 27.62
N ALA A 36 11.20 -4.19 27.27
CA ALA A 36 10.55 -3.76 26.03
C ALA A 36 11.03 -4.51 24.77
N TYR A 37 12.22 -5.12 24.82
CA TYR A 37 12.86 -5.92 23.78
C TYR A 37 12.06 -7.14 23.27
N ASP A 38 11.39 -7.91 24.14
CA ASP A 38 10.67 -9.13 23.70
C ASP A 38 9.33 -8.80 23.02
N MET A 39 8.66 -7.73 23.46
CA MET A 39 7.41 -7.23 22.87
C MET A 39 7.59 -6.71 21.44
N PHE A 40 8.73 -6.09 21.12
CA PHE A 40 9.02 -5.66 19.74
C PHE A 40 9.26 -6.86 18.82
N GLY A 41 9.87 -7.94 19.32
CA GLY A 41 10.08 -9.18 18.56
C GLY A 41 8.77 -9.87 18.16
N GLU A 42 7.83 -9.98 19.09
CA GLU A 42 6.52 -10.59 18.82
C GLU A 42 5.64 -9.73 17.91
N ILE A 43 5.65 -8.40 18.09
CA ILE A 43 4.94 -7.47 17.19
C ILE A 43 5.52 -7.55 15.78
N THR A 44 6.86 -7.57 15.62
CA THR A 44 7.47 -7.69 14.29
C THR A 44 7.19 -9.04 13.63
N ALA A 45 7.19 -10.15 14.38
CA ALA A 45 6.79 -11.46 13.87
C ALA A 45 5.33 -11.48 13.37
N PHE A 46 4.40 -10.93 14.17
CA PHE A 46 2.99 -10.81 13.80
C PHE A 46 2.77 -9.94 12.55
N LEU A 47 3.49 -8.83 12.42
CA LEU A 47 3.38 -7.93 11.27
C LEU A 47 3.86 -8.56 9.96
N ARG A 48 4.81 -9.49 10.03
CA ARG A 48 5.33 -10.21 8.85
C ARG A 48 4.33 -11.19 8.29
N GLU A 49 3.56 -11.88 9.15
CA GLU A 49 2.44 -12.72 8.71
C GLU A 49 1.30 -11.89 8.10
N TRP A 50 1.22 -10.60 8.47
CA TRP A 50 0.18 -9.68 8.04
C TRP A 50 0.41 -8.98 6.70
N VAL A 51 1.65 -8.89 6.22
CA VAL A 51 1.97 -8.29 4.92
C VAL A 51 2.49 -9.40 4.01
N PRO A 52 1.66 -9.98 3.12
CA PRO A 52 1.94 -11.28 2.49
C PRO A 52 3.25 -11.35 1.70
N ASN A 53 3.70 -10.22 1.15
CA ASN A 53 4.91 -10.13 0.35
C ASN A 53 6.18 -9.79 1.17
N TRP A 54 6.12 -9.73 2.50
CA TRP A 54 7.28 -9.40 3.32
C TRP A 54 8.03 -10.66 3.79
N PRO A 55 9.36 -10.71 3.63
CA PRO A 55 10.16 -11.84 4.12
C PRO A 55 10.21 -11.85 5.65
N SER A 56 10.39 -13.05 6.23
CA SER A 56 10.33 -13.26 7.68
C SER A 56 11.44 -12.57 8.48
N ASP A 57 12.51 -12.14 7.84
CA ASP A 57 13.67 -11.47 8.43
C ASP A 57 13.72 -9.96 8.13
N LEU A 58 12.66 -9.40 7.54
CA LEU A 58 12.63 -7.99 7.15
C LEU A 58 12.77 -7.05 8.37
N ASP A 59 13.58 -6.00 8.18
CA ASP A 59 13.58 -4.82 9.04
C ASP A 59 12.33 -3.97 8.77
N THR A 60 11.33 -4.14 9.63
CA THR A 60 10.02 -3.48 9.52
C THR A 60 10.09 -1.97 9.66
N GLU A 61 10.97 -1.44 10.52
CA GLU A 61 11.10 0.01 10.70
C GLU A 61 11.72 0.64 9.45
N LYS A 62 12.77 0.01 8.90
CA LYS A 62 13.37 0.47 7.65
C LYS A 62 12.39 0.38 6.48
N ALA A 63 11.59 -0.68 6.38
CA ALA A 63 10.54 -0.81 5.37
C ALA A 63 9.46 0.30 5.52
N TRP A 64 9.04 0.59 6.75
CA TRP A 64 8.11 1.68 7.05
C TRP A 64 8.64 3.05 6.63
N ASP A 65 9.94 3.31 6.85
CA ASP A 65 10.56 4.56 6.44
C ASP A 65 10.68 4.68 4.92
N ILE A 66 11.06 3.60 4.22
CA ILE A 66 11.15 3.57 2.75
C ILE A 66 9.81 3.87 2.09
N THR A 67 8.70 3.33 2.60
CA THR A 67 7.37 3.66 2.06
C THR A 67 7.03 5.14 2.20
N GLY A 68 7.50 5.78 3.27
CA GLY A 68 7.35 7.22 3.49
C GLY A 68 8.14 8.08 2.50
N THR A 69 9.17 7.54 1.84
CA THR A 69 9.92 8.25 0.78
C THR A 69 9.28 8.13 -0.60
N GLY A 70 8.16 7.40 -0.73
CA GLY A 70 7.44 7.25 -2.01
C GLY A 70 7.60 5.89 -2.70
N ILE A 71 8.30 4.91 -2.11
CA ILE A 71 8.49 3.58 -2.71
C ILE A 71 7.48 2.58 -2.09
N PRO A 72 6.51 2.05 -2.85
CA PRO A 72 5.55 1.07 -2.34
C PRO A 72 6.22 -0.25 -1.98
N LEU A 73 5.80 -0.85 -0.86
CA LEU A 73 6.27 -2.17 -0.40
C LEU A 73 5.14 -3.09 0.09
N ALA A 74 3.88 -2.62 0.10
CA ALA A 74 2.74 -3.42 0.52
C ALA A 74 2.14 -4.16 -0.69
N PHE A 75 1.84 -5.44 -0.54
CA PHE A 75 1.27 -6.34 -1.57
C PHE A 75 2.23 -6.64 -2.73
N VAL A 76 2.93 -5.62 -3.21
CA VAL A 76 3.98 -5.69 -4.23
C VAL A 76 5.18 -4.87 -3.77
N PRO A 77 6.40 -5.20 -4.21
CA PRO A 77 6.78 -6.32 -5.09
C PRO A 77 6.95 -7.64 -4.32
N CYS A 78 7.33 -8.73 -4.98
CA CYS A 78 7.57 -10.02 -4.34
C CYS A 78 8.66 -9.98 -3.24
N PRO A 79 8.69 -10.93 -2.29
CA PRO A 79 9.54 -10.87 -1.09
C PRO A 79 11.03 -10.64 -1.35
N SER A 80 11.59 -11.26 -2.39
CA SER A 80 13.01 -11.08 -2.73
C SER A 80 13.35 -9.64 -3.16
N ILE A 81 12.42 -8.93 -3.81
CA ILE A 81 12.62 -7.53 -4.20
C ILE A 81 12.43 -6.62 -2.98
N VAL A 82 11.44 -6.90 -2.12
CA VAL A 82 11.28 -6.19 -0.84
C VAL A 82 12.55 -6.29 0.00
N HIS A 83 13.11 -7.50 0.14
CA HIS A 83 14.38 -7.71 0.84
C HIS A 83 15.50 -6.86 0.24
N ALA A 84 15.67 -6.87 -1.09
CA ALA A 84 16.70 -6.08 -1.75
C ALA A 84 16.53 -4.55 -1.53
N LEU A 85 15.30 -4.04 -1.64
CA LEU A 85 14.99 -2.62 -1.43
C LEU A 85 15.24 -2.18 0.02
N VAL A 86 14.93 -3.03 0.99
CA VAL A 86 15.19 -2.76 2.41
C VAL A 86 16.68 -2.90 2.71
N ALA A 87 17.38 -3.88 2.14
CA ALA A 87 18.82 -4.06 2.31
C ALA A 87 19.66 -2.92 1.70
N ALA A 88 19.18 -2.29 0.63
CA ALA A 88 19.87 -1.21 -0.06
C ALA A 88 20.32 -0.06 0.87
N ASP A 89 21.51 0.47 0.61
CA ASP A 89 22.12 1.51 1.42
C ASP A 89 21.51 2.88 1.10
N THR A 90 21.37 3.20 -0.18
CA THR A 90 20.94 4.54 -0.61
C THR A 90 19.59 4.54 -1.33
N GLY A 91 18.99 5.72 -1.45
CA GLY A 91 17.80 5.90 -2.29
C GLY A 91 18.09 5.59 -3.76
N ARG A 92 19.32 5.86 -4.24
CA ARG A 92 19.72 5.59 -5.63
C ARG A 92 19.77 4.09 -5.90
N ASP A 93 20.38 3.31 -5.01
CA ASP A 93 20.46 1.85 -5.15
C ASP A 93 19.07 1.21 -5.23
N ARG A 94 18.10 1.75 -4.47
CA ARG A 94 16.69 1.31 -4.56
C ARG A 94 16.09 1.57 -5.94
N LEU A 95 16.34 2.73 -6.52
CA LEU A 95 15.86 3.04 -7.88
C LEU A 95 16.50 2.12 -8.92
N ASP A 96 17.78 1.80 -8.76
CA ASP A 96 18.47 0.86 -9.65
C ASP A 96 17.89 -0.57 -9.50
N ILE A 97 17.61 -1.04 -8.27
CA ILE A 97 16.92 -2.32 -8.02
C ILE A 97 15.54 -2.36 -8.68
N LEU A 98 14.75 -1.28 -8.58
CA LEU A 98 13.43 -1.21 -9.22
C LEU A 98 13.53 -1.33 -10.74
N MET A 99 14.50 -0.65 -11.35
CA MET A 99 14.75 -0.71 -12.78
C MET A 99 15.18 -2.11 -13.22
N ASP A 100 16.14 -2.71 -12.52
CA ASP A 100 16.65 -4.06 -12.81
C ASP A 100 15.58 -5.15 -12.60
N SER A 101 14.59 -4.87 -11.75
CA SER A 101 13.51 -5.80 -11.43
C SER A 101 12.21 -5.52 -12.17
N LYS A 102 12.19 -4.58 -13.14
CA LYS A 102 10.97 -4.09 -13.82
C LYS A 102 10.00 -5.22 -14.18
N ASP A 103 10.42 -6.17 -15.02
CA ASP A 103 9.53 -7.19 -15.56
C ASP A 103 8.91 -8.06 -14.46
N ARG A 104 9.68 -8.34 -13.39
CA ARG A 104 9.21 -9.09 -12.23
C ARG A 104 8.19 -8.29 -11.43
N ILE A 105 8.46 -7.00 -11.22
CA ILE A 105 7.53 -6.09 -10.53
C ILE A 105 6.21 -5.99 -11.29
N LEU A 106 6.27 -5.82 -12.62
CA LEU A 106 5.06 -5.72 -13.45
C LEU A 106 4.25 -7.01 -13.40
N LYS A 107 4.92 -8.17 -13.43
CA LYS A 107 4.25 -9.45 -13.20
C LYS A 107 3.60 -9.52 -11.82
N ASP A 108 4.31 -9.15 -10.75
CA ASP A 108 3.77 -9.13 -9.39
C ASP A 108 2.53 -8.23 -9.29
N CYS A 109 2.54 -7.08 -9.98
CA CYS A 109 1.38 -6.18 -10.03
C CYS A 109 0.19 -6.79 -10.77
N ARG A 110 0.42 -7.51 -11.87
CA ARG A 110 -0.64 -8.22 -12.60
C ARG A 110 -1.25 -9.33 -11.76
N ASP A 111 -0.40 -10.18 -11.18
CA ASP A 111 -0.83 -11.31 -10.36
C ASP A 111 -1.67 -10.80 -9.17
N ALA A 112 -1.25 -9.71 -8.52
CA ALA A 112 -1.97 -9.12 -7.39
C ALA A 112 -3.30 -8.42 -7.76
N LEU A 113 -3.55 -8.17 -9.05
CA LEU A 113 -4.80 -7.61 -9.57
C LEU A 113 -5.70 -8.69 -10.18
N ASP A 114 -5.26 -9.95 -10.17
CA ASP A 114 -6.00 -11.06 -10.78
C ASP A 114 -7.27 -11.37 -9.96
N PRO A 115 -8.47 -11.22 -10.53
CA PRO A 115 -9.72 -11.54 -9.83
C PRO A 115 -9.83 -13.01 -9.41
N ASP A 116 -9.07 -13.90 -10.04
CA ASP A 116 -9.09 -15.34 -9.75
C ASP A 116 -8.27 -15.69 -8.49
N ASP A 117 -7.50 -14.76 -7.92
CA ASP A 117 -6.73 -14.97 -6.69
C ASP A 117 -7.60 -14.99 -5.41
N GLY A 118 -8.89 -14.62 -5.54
CA GLY A 118 -9.86 -14.63 -4.47
C GLY A 118 -9.87 -13.37 -3.60
N SER A 119 -9.04 -12.35 -3.89
CA SER A 119 -9.06 -11.04 -3.25
C SER A 119 -10.22 -10.21 -3.83
N PRO A 120 -11.30 -9.97 -3.07
CA PRO A 120 -12.43 -9.21 -3.59
C PRO A 120 -12.03 -7.75 -3.75
N VAL A 121 -11.92 -7.28 -5.00
CA VAL A 121 -11.91 -5.84 -5.28
C VAL A 121 -13.29 -5.29 -4.94
N ALA A 122 -13.34 -4.30 -4.05
CA ALA A 122 -14.59 -3.68 -3.66
C ALA A 122 -15.32 -3.06 -4.87
N GLU A 123 -16.65 -3.05 -4.84
CA GLU A 123 -17.48 -2.55 -5.95
C GLU A 123 -17.12 -1.11 -6.35
N SER A 124 -16.75 -0.27 -5.38
CA SER A 124 -16.32 1.12 -5.61
C SER A 124 -15.07 1.23 -6.50
N LEU A 125 -14.23 0.18 -6.52
CA LEU A 125 -12.94 0.09 -7.19
C LEU A 125 -12.94 -0.83 -8.42
N ALA A 126 -13.99 -1.62 -8.66
CA ALA A 126 -14.02 -2.72 -9.65
C ALA A 126 -13.60 -2.34 -11.08
N MET A 127 -13.74 -1.07 -11.47
CA MET A 127 -13.35 -0.57 -12.79
C MET A 127 -11.89 -0.10 -12.91
N LEU A 128 -11.13 -0.07 -11.81
CA LEU A 128 -9.76 0.40 -11.78
C LEU A 128 -8.71 -0.68 -12.13
N PRO A 129 -8.83 -1.95 -11.68
CA PRO A 129 -7.88 -2.99 -12.06
C PRO A 129 -7.68 -3.15 -13.58
N PRO A 130 -8.73 -3.18 -14.43
CA PRO A 130 -8.54 -3.26 -15.88
C PRO A 130 -7.73 -2.10 -16.46
N LEU A 131 -7.97 -0.87 -15.99
CA LEU A 131 -7.20 0.31 -16.41
C LEU A 131 -5.74 0.26 -15.95
N LEU A 132 -5.48 -0.32 -14.79
CA LEU A 132 -4.12 -0.50 -14.30
C LEU A 132 -3.39 -1.61 -15.06
N LEU A 133 -4.08 -2.69 -15.44
CA LEU A 133 -3.53 -3.73 -16.32
C LEU A 133 -3.16 -3.14 -17.70
N GLU A 134 -4.00 -2.26 -18.27
CA GLU A 134 -3.65 -1.51 -19.49
C GLU A 134 -2.42 -0.61 -19.28
N ALA A 135 -2.27 0.02 -18.12
CA ALA A 135 -1.08 0.81 -17.80
C ALA A 135 0.19 -0.06 -17.78
N ILE A 136 0.09 -1.30 -17.29
CA ILE A 136 1.18 -2.28 -17.30
C ILE A 136 1.48 -2.70 -18.74
N ASP A 137 0.47 -3.02 -19.56
CA ASP A 137 0.65 -3.39 -20.98
C ASP A 137 1.43 -2.32 -21.76
N VAL A 138 1.06 -1.04 -21.59
CA VAL A 138 1.73 0.04 -22.30
C VAL A 138 3.15 0.30 -21.78
N LEU A 139 3.43 0.04 -20.49
CA LEU A 139 4.78 0.11 -19.95
C LEU A 139 5.68 -1.00 -20.52
N GLU A 140 5.18 -2.23 -20.60
CA GLU A 140 5.88 -3.36 -21.23
C GLU A 140 6.15 -3.09 -22.72
N ALA A 141 5.23 -2.39 -23.40
CA ALA A 141 5.42 -1.93 -24.78
C ALA A 141 6.37 -0.71 -24.92
N GLY A 142 6.92 -0.18 -23.82
CA GLY A 142 7.85 0.95 -23.82
C GLY A 142 7.20 2.33 -23.86
N HIS A 143 5.88 2.43 -23.71
CA HIS A 143 5.13 3.69 -23.68
C HIS A 143 5.06 4.27 -22.25
N VAL A 144 6.23 4.63 -21.70
CA VAL A 144 6.41 5.10 -20.32
C VAL A 144 5.48 6.26 -19.94
N ALA A 145 5.37 7.29 -20.79
CA ALA A 145 4.51 8.46 -20.53
C ALA A 145 3.02 8.09 -20.42
N ALA A 146 2.57 7.13 -21.23
CA ALA A 146 1.20 6.63 -21.18
C ALA A 146 0.93 5.90 -19.87
N CYS A 147 1.86 5.03 -19.44
CA CYS A 147 1.78 4.35 -18.15
C CYS A 147 1.72 5.35 -16.98
N CYS A 148 2.64 6.32 -16.91
CA CYS A 148 2.66 7.34 -15.86
C CYS A 148 1.31 8.06 -15.76
N THR A 149 0.75 8.47 -16.90
CA THR A 149 -0.52 9.20 -16.97
C THR A 149 -1.69 8.33 -16.54
N LEU A 150 -1.79 7.11 -17.06
CA LEU A 150 -2.90 6.19 -16.75
C LEU A 150 -2.85 5.72 -15.30
N ALA A 151 -1.69 5.29 -14.79
CA ALA A 151 -1.53 4.84 -13.40
C ALA A 151 -1.79 5.98 -12.40
N THR A 152 -1.33 7.21 -12.70
CA THR A 152 -1.67 8.40 -11.88
C THR A 152 -3.18 8.67 -11.87
N SER A 153 -3.84 8.51 -13.00
CA SER A 153 -5.30 8.71 -13.12
C SER A 153 -6.09 7.63 -12.36
N VAL A 154 -5.58 6.40 -12.33
CA VAL A 154 -6.11 5.31 -11.50
C VAL A 154 -6.00 5.67 -10.02
N ILE A 155 -4.85 6.15 -9.56
CA ILE A 155 -4.66 6.60 -8.16
C ILE A 155 -5.64 7.73 -7.80
N ASP A 156 -5.74 8.76 -8.65
CA ASP A 156 -6.66 9.89 -8.43
C ASP A 156 -8.12 9.42 -8.37
N SER A 157 -8.49 8.45 -9.20
CA SER A 157 -9.83 7.86 -9.23
C SER A 157 -10.11 7.01 -7.98
N ALA A 158 -9.17 6.16 -7.57
CA ALA A 158 -9.27 5.32 -6.37
C ALA A 158 -9.54 6.17 -5.14
N LEU A 159 -8.73 7.21 -4.91
CA LEU A 159 -8.88 8.09 -3.75
C LEU A 159 -10.22 8.82 -3.71
N ARG A 160 -10.73 9.24 -4.88
CA ARG A 160 -12.01 9.96 -4.96
C ARG A 160 -13.21 9.04 -4.75
N ARG A 161 -13.13 7.81 -5.24
CA ARG A 161 -14.21 6.81 -5.15
C ARG A 161 -14.44 6.31 -3.73
N THR A 162 -13.37 6.19 -2.94
CA THR A 162 -13.42 5.66 -1.57
C THR A 162 -13.58 6.75 -0.50
N SER A 163 -13.59 8.03 -0.90
CA SER A 163 -13.79 9.15 0.01
C SER A 163 -15.27 9.37 0.33
N LYS A 164 -15.67 9.15 1.60
CA LYS A 164 -17.06 9.35 2.08
C LYS A 164 -17.49 10.84 2.24
N LYS A 165 -16.59 11.83 2.05
CA LYS A 165 -16.84 13.28 2.30
C LYS A 165 -16.17 14.16 1.24
N THR A 166 -16.24 15.49 1.39
CA THR A 166 -15.45 16.48 0.64
C THR A 166 -13.97 16.06 0.61
N PHE A 167 -13.53 15.57 -0.54
CA PHE A 167 -12.21 14.99 -0.71
C PHE A 167 -11.13 16.09 -0.77
N ASN A 168 -10.04 15.91 -0.04
CA ASN A 168 -8.93 16.85 0.00
C ASN A 168 -7.59 16.12 -0.05
N TYR A 169 -6.84 16.33 -1.13
CA TYR A 169 -5.53 15.70 -1.35
C TYR A 169 -4.50 16.06 -0.26
N ASN A 170 -4.54 17.27 0.29
CA ASN A 170 -3.60 17.65 1.36
C ASN A 170 -3.88 16.88 2.65
N VAL A 171 -5.14 16.53 2.92
CA VAL A 171 -5.50 15.67 4.07
C VAL A 171 -4.98 14.26 3.85
N VAL A 172 -5.17 13.68 2.65
CA VAL A 172 -4.63 12.35 2.31
C VAL A 172 -3.10 12.34 2.41
N ARG A 173 -2.44 13.30 1.77
CA ARG A 173 -0.98 13.44 1.76
C ARG A 173 -0.40 13.53 3.17
N THR A 174 -0.95 14.42 4.00
CA THR A 174 -0.43 14.60 5.37
C THR A 174 -0.77 13.41 6.24
N GLY A 175 -1.96 12.83 6.09
CA GLY A 175 -2.39 11.62 6.80
C GLY A 175 -1.49 10.41 6.53
N SER A 176 -1.07 10.22 5.27
CA SER A 176 -0.28 9.06 4.84
C SER A 176 1.03 8.85 5.61
N VAL A 177 1.63 9.91 6.16
CA VAL A 177 2.86 9.83 6.96
C VAL A 177 2.70 10.26 8.41
N LYS A 178 1.52 10.78 8.79
CA LYS A 178 1.26 11.25 10.16
C LYS A 178 1.07 10.09 11.13
N ILE A 179 0.43 9.01 10.68
CA ILE A 179 0.22 7.80 11.49
C ILE A 179 1.59 7.19 11.76
N LYS A 180 1.85 6.84 13.02
CA LYS A 180 3.07 6.14 13.42
C LYS A 180 2.90 4.64 13.19
N LEU A 181 4.01 3.94 12.97
CA LEU A 181 4.03 2.48 12.81
C LEU A 181 3.20 1.79 13.90
N GLN A 182 3.50 2.06 15.17
CA GLN A 182 2.83 1.43 16.31
C GLN A 182 1.32 1.72 16.35
N GLU A 183 0.91 2.91 15.90
CA GLU A 183 -0.50 3.29 15.83
C GLU A 183 -1.24 2.53 14.71
N ALA A 184 -0.63 2.41 13.53
CA ALA A 184 -1.21 1.66 12.42
C ALA A 184 -1.40 0.18 12.78
N VAL A 185 -0.43 -0.39 13.51
CA VAL A 185 -0.51 -1.77 14.03
C VAL A 185 -1.64 -1.91 15.03
N ALA A 186 -1.69 -1.03 16.05
CA ALA A 186 -2.70 -1.09 17.10
C ALA A 186 -4.14 -0.96 16.57
N LYS A 187 -4.32 -0.30 15.41
CA LYS A 187 -5.62 -0.10 14.78
C LYS A 187 -6.00 -1.17 13.74
N ASN A 188 -5.18 -2.19 13.51
CA ASN A 188 -5.36 -3.11 12.39
C ASN A 188 -5.44 -2.35 11.03
N GLU A 189 -4.64 -1.29 10.88
CA GLU A 189 -4.58 -0.47 9.67
C GLU A 189 -3.21 -0.56 8.98
N PHE A 190 -2.34 -1.47 9.43
CA PHE A 190 -0.93 -1.50 9.03
C PHE A 190 -0.73 -1.62 7.51
N ARG A 191 -1.35 -2.61 6.87
CA ARG A 191 -1.28 -2.81 5.40
C ARG A 191 -1.80 -1.60 4.63
N VAL A 192 -2.95 -1.09 5.06
CA VAL A 192 -3.58 0.07 4.42
C VAL A 192 -2.71 1.32 4.56
N ALA A 193 -2.15 1.54 5.75
CA ALA A 193 -1.22 2.63 5.99
C ALA A 193 0.03 2.49 5.11
N LEU A 194 0.64 1.30 5.00
CA LEU A 194 1.76 1.07 4.10
C LEU A 194 1.41 1.34 2.63
N ALA A 195 0.20 0.96 2.18
CA ALA A 195 -0.28 1.21 0.82
C ALA A 195 -0.49 2.72 0.54
N GLU A 196 -0.90 3.48 1.55
CA GLU A 196 -1.14 4.92 1.41
C GLU A 196 0.14 5.76 1.59
N ARG A 197 1.15 5.28 2.31
CA ARG A 197 2.39 6.02 2.58
C ARG A 197 3.08 6.62 1.36
N PRO A 198 3.21 5.91 0.22
CA PRO A 198 3.79 6.48 -1.00
C PRO A 198 3.05 7.73 -1.53
N LEU A 199 1.79 7.91 -1.16
CA LEU A 199 0.99 9.08 -1.52
C LEU A 199 1.56 10.38 -0.94
N HIS A 200 2.36 10.31 0.12
CA HIS A 200 3.06 11.49 0.61
C HIS A 200 3.86 12.15 -0.51
N SER A 201 4.74 11.39 -1.16
CA SER A 201 5.53 11.90 -2.29
C SER A 201 4.64 12.19 -3.50
N LEU A 202 3.75 11.28 -3.85
CA LEU A 202 2.95 11.37 -5.09
C LEU A 202 2.00 12.57 -5.11
N LEU A 203 1.48 12.97 -3.95
CA LEU A 203 0.57 14.10 -3.77
C LEU A 203 1.30 15.40 -3.38
N GLU A 204 2.64 15.40 -3.32
CA GLU A 204 3.42 16.61 -3.04
C GLU A 204 2.97 17.76 -3.95
N GLU A 205 2.65 18.90 -3.33
CA GLU A 205 2.27 20.10 -4.07
C GLU A 205 3.47 20.62 -4.83
N TRP A 206 3.31 20.77 -6.14
CA TRP A 206 4.30 21.38 -6.99
C TRP A 206 3.62 22.08 -8.17
N ARG A 207 4.18 23.22 -8.57
CA ARG A 207 3.84 23.94 -9.81
C ARG A 207 4.99 24.88 -10.16
N PRO A 208 5.14 25.30 -11.43
CA PRO A 208 6.30 26.05 -11.90
C PRO A 208 6.54 27.40 -11.19
N ASP A 209 5.51 28.00 -10.60
CA ASP A 209 5.57 29.28 -9.88
C ASP A 209 5.97 29.15 -8.41
N ILE A 210 6.05 27.94 -7.85
CA ILE A 210 6.54 27.72 -6.48
C ILE A 210 8.07 27.64 -6.51
N PRO A 211 8.81 28.31 -5.59
CA PRO A 211 10.27 28.27 -5.51
C PRO A 211 10.77 26.94 -4.89
N LYS A 212 10.38 25.82 -5.49
CA LYS A 212 10.77 24.46 -5.12
C LYS A 212 11.18 23.70 -6.39
N PRO A 213 12.27 22.93 -6.38
CA PRO A 213 12.63 22.09 -7.52
C PRO A 213 11.49 21.12 -7.85
N MET A 214 11.39 20.76 -9.13
CA MET A 214 10.51 19.69 -9.58
C MET A 214 10.80 18.41 -8.78
N PRO A 215 9.78 17.69 -8.27
CA PRO A 215 9.99 16.42 -7.59
C PRO A 215 10.76 15.46 -8.47
N SER A 216 11.66 14.66 -7.89
CA SER A 216 12.34 13.57 -8.61
C SER A 216 11.51 12.28 -8.62
N MET A 217 10.78 12.03 -7.53
CA MET A 217 9.85 10.91 -7.36
C MET A 217 8.52 11.19 -8.09
N PRO A 218 7.67 10.17 -8.32
CA PRO A 218 6.38 10.37 -8.98
C PRO A 218 5.58 11.52 -8.35
N SER A 219 4.91 12.29 -9.21
CA SER A 219 4.14 13.46 -8.80
C SER A 219 2.92 13.61 -9.69
N ARG A 220 1.72 13.60 -9.08
CA ARG A 220 0.48 13.86 -9.82
C ARG A 220 0.45 15.25 -10.43
N HIS A 221 1.05 16.25 -9.79
CA HIS A 221 1.05 17.61 -10.31
C HIS A 221 1.88 17.71 -11.58
N VAL A 222 3.08 17.11 -11.58
CA VAL A 222 3.93 17.11 -12.78
C VAL A 222 3.28 16.31 -13.89
N VAL A 223 2.72 15.12 -13.61
CA VAL A 223 2.12 14.27 -14.65
C VAL A 223 0.80 14.84 -15.19
N ALA A 224 -0.14 15.22 -14.32
CA ALA A 224 -1.51 15.57 -14.72
C ALA A 224 -1.71 17.06 -15.05
N HIS A 225 -0.90 17.96 -14.48
CA HIS A 225 -1.11 19.41 -14.63
C HIS A 225 0.01 20.12 -15.39
N TRP A 226 1.19 19.52 -15.51
CA TRP A 226 2.34 20.08 -16.24
C TRP A 226 2.90 19.16 -17.34
N ALA A 227 2.48 17.90 -17.37
CA ALA A 227 2.84 16.84 -18.31
C ALA A 227 4.29 16.87 -18.81
N ASP A 228 5.27 17.05 -17.91
CA ASP A 228 6.68 17.17 -18.29
C ASP A 228 7.29 15.80 -18.68
N PRO A 229 7.78 15.63 -19.93
CA PRO A 229 8.34 14.35 -20.36
C PRO A 229 9.57 13.92 -19.55
N SER A 230 10.35 14.85 -19.00
CA SER A 230 11.53 14.52 -18.19
C SER A 230 11.16 13.90 -16.83
N HIS A 231 9.91 14.08 -16.39
CA HIS A 231 9.37 13.46 -15.17
C HIS A 231 8.75 12.08 -15.41
N MET A 232 8.35 11.80 -16.65
CA MET A 232 7.75 10.54 -17.07
C MET A 232 8.84 9.51 -17.42
N THR A 233 9.67 9.22 -16.43
CA THR A 233 10.76 8.24 -16.53
C THR A 233 10.27 6.82 -16.27
N GLU A 234 11.03 5.83 -16.74
CA GLU A 234 10.69 4.41 -16.55
C GLU A 234 10.59 4.04 -15.06
N VAL A 235 11.51 4.53 -14.23
CA VAL A 235 11.45 4.31 -12.78
C VAL A 235 10.20 4.94 -12.15
N ASN A 236 9.79 6.13 -12.60
CA ASN A 236 8.56 6.76 -12.09
C ASN A 236 7.31 5.99 -12.55
N ALA A 237 7.32 5.42 -13.76
CA ALA A 237 6.24 4.55 -14.21
C ALA A 237 6.13 3.29 -13.33
N ILE A 238 7.25 2.61 -13.06
CA ILE A 238 7.30 1.44 -12.17
C ILE A 238 6.72 1.77 -10.79
N ILE A 239 7.23 2.84 -10.15
CA ILE A 239 6.77 3.25 -8.81
C ILE A 239 5.29 3.62 -8.80
N THR A 240 4.81 4.34 -9.82
CA THR A 240 3.40 4.74 -9.91
C THR A 240 2.49 3.53 -10.08
N THR A 241 2.88 2.55 -10.90
CA THR A 241 2.15 1.28 -11.08
C THR A 241 2.10 0.47 -9.78
N MET A 242 3.23 0.35 -9.08
CA MET A 242 3.26 -0.30 -7.76
C MET A 242 2.36 0.41 -6.75
N ALA A 243 2.38 1.76 -6.75
CA ALA A 243 1.59 2.57 -5.83
C ALA A 243 0.10 2.43 -6.11
N ALA A 244 -0.29 2.44 -7.38
CA ALA A 244 -1.67 2.21 -7.80
C ALA A 244 -2.16 0.81 -7.39
N THR A 245 -1.34 -0.21 -7.61
CA THR A 245 -1.66 -1.60 -7.22
C THR A 245 -1.85 -1.72 -5.72
N SER A 246 -0.86 -1.25 -4.94
CA SER A 246 -0.89 -1.27 -3.48
C SER A 246 -2.11 -0.52 -2.94
N LEU A 247 -2.42 0.63 -3.52
CA LEU A 247 -3.54 1.47 -3.09
C LEU A 247 -4.89 0.80 -3.35
N ILE A 248 -5.09 0.18 -4.51
CA ILE A 248 -6.34 -0.54 -4.82
C ILE A 248 -6.56 -1.64 -3.77
N LEU A 249 -5.54 -2.44 -3.49
CA LEU A 249 -5.64 -3.55 -2.53
C LEU A 249 -5.84 -3.06 -1.10
N GLY A 250 -5.07 -2.05 -0.66
CA GLY A 250 -5.25 -1.47 0.67
C GLY A 250 -6.62 -0.83 0.87
N LEU A 251 -7.17 -0.16 -0.15
CA LEU A 251 -8.52 0.40 -0.08
C LEU A 251 -9.60 -0.67 -0.11
N ALA A 252 -9.43 -1.74 -0.89
CA ALA A 252 -10.34 -2.88 -0.89
C ALA A 252 -10.39 -3.56 0.49
N GLU A 253 -9.22 -3.76 1.14
CA GLU A 253 -9.16 -4.26 2.52
C GLU A 253 -9.91 -3.35 3.50
N ARG A 254 -9.71 -2.03 3.42
CA ARG A 254 -10.41 -1.06 4.29
C ARG A 254 -11.93 -1.11 4.11
N GLU A 255 -12.42 -1.24 2.87
CA GLU A 255 -13.85 -1.34 2.60
C GLU A 255 -14.42 -2.68 3.08
N ALA A 256 -13.72 -3.78 2.89
CA ALA A 256 -14.12 -5.09 3.41
C ALA A 256 -14.27 -5.08 4.94
N VAL A 257 -13.28 -4.51 5.65
CA VAL A 257 -13.34 -4.35 7.11
C VAL A 257 -14.52 -3.44 7.52
N SER A 258 -14.71 -2.33 6.81
CA SER A 258 -15.83 -1.41 7.09
C SER A 258 -17.20 -2.08 6.91
N ALA A 259 -17.35 -2.90 5.86
CA ALA A 259 -18.59 -3.60 5.56
C ALA A 259 -18.92 -4.67 6.63
N LEU A 260 -17.92 -5.35 7.18
CA LEU A 260 -18.09 -6.28 8.30
C LEU A 260 -18.59 -5.55 9.55
N ILE A 261 -17.95 -4.44 9.92
CA ILE A 261 -18.33 -3.64 11.09
C ILE A 261 -19.76 -3.08 10.93
N ASP A 262 -20.08 -2.52 9.76
CA ASP A 262 -21.41 -1.97 9.49
C ASP A 262 -22.50 -3.06 9.43
N GLY A 263 -22.13 -4.29 9.05
CA GLY A 263 -23.02 -5.46 9.01
C GLY A 263 -23.32 -6.05 10.39
N GLU A 264 -22.36 -6.00 11.33
CA GLU A 264 -22.55 -6.45 12.73
C GLU A 264 -23.41 -5.49 13.56
N MET A 265 -23.49 -4.22 13.17
CA MET A 265 -24.32 -3.21 13.84
C MET A 265 -25.79 -3.16 13.38
N ARG A 266 -26.20 -4.02 12.43
CA ARG A 266 -27.58 -4.11 11.90
C ARG A 266 -28.31 -5.34 12.41
#